data_AF-A0A819IIJ3-F1
#
_entry.id   AF-A0A819IIJ3-F1
#
_cell.length_a   1.000
_cell.length_b   1.000
_cell.length_c   1.000
_cell.angle_alpha   90.00
_cell.angle_beta   90.00
_cell.angle_gamma   90.00
#
_symmetry.space_group_name_H-M   'P 1'
#
loop_
_entity.id
_entity.type
_entity.pdbx_description
1 polymer ?
#
loop_
_entity_poly.entity_id
_entity_poly.type
_entity_poly.pdbx_seq_one_letter_code
_entity_poly.pdbx_strand_id
1 'polypeptide(L)'
;MWSLIFVLLLIINLQKIEGLSCYQCSMRYTNEECNSKNSTYATECQPTFDTCLTIVQRPAILNQLLITKYCTKRKACEKQLNYTHSIAPCRPNDEGRSWSCATCCGDRDLCNYDDSNILKPNLKILFVYIIYLLLLIK
;
A
#
# COMPACT_ATOMS: atom_id res chain seq x y z
N MET A 1 7.67 -36.21 25.39
CA MET A 1 8.09 -34.79 25.40
C MET A 1 8.43 -34.26 24.01
N TRP A 2 9.30 -34.94 23.23
CA TRP A 2 9.68 -34.52 21.87
C TRP A 2 8.54 -34.50 20.84
N SER A 3 7.58 -35.45 20.89
CA SER A 3 6.43 -35.44 19.98
C SER A 3 5.49 -34.25 20.16
N LEU A 4 5.34 -33.73 21.38
CA LEU A 4 4.48 -32.56 21.66
C LEU A 4 5.08 -31.29 21.06
N ILE A 5 6.40 -31.13 21.15
CA ILE A 5 7.13 -30.00 20.55
C ILE A 5 7.00 -30.04 19.02
N PHE A 6 7.12 -31.23 18.42
CA PHE A 6 7.00 -31.39 16.98
C PHE A 6 5.59 -31.08 16.46
N VAL A 7 4.55 -31.53 17.18
CA VAL A 7 3.15 -31.21 16.87
C VAL A 7 2.88 -29.72 17.07
N LEU A 8 3.43 -29.09 18.12
CA LEU A 8 3.29 -27.66 18.36
C LEU A 8 3.94 -26.84 17.24
N LEU A 9 5.14 -27.23 16.78
CA LEU A 9 5.82 -26.60 15.65
C LEU A 9 5.02 -26.76 14.34
N LEU A 10 4.40 -27.91 14.11
CA LEU A 10 3.53 -28.13 12.94
C LEU A 10 2.29 -27.24 12.96
N ILE A 11 1.66 -27.06 14.13
CA ILE A 11 0.50 -26.17 14.32
C ILE A 11 0.91 -24.69 14.15
N ILE A 12 2.11 -24.31 14.60
CA ILE A 12 2.63 -22.94 14.41
C ILE A 12 2.96 -22.67 12.93
N ASN A 13 3.36 -23.67 12.15
CA ASN A 13 3.59 -23.54 10.69
C ASN A 13 2.29 -23.61 9.87
N LEU A 14 1.17 -24.03 10.48
CA LEU A 14 -0.18 -23.98 9.91
C LEU A 14 -0.84 -22.61 10.09
N GLN A 15 -0.07 -21.56 10.37
CA GLN A 15 -0.57 -20.20 10.24
C GLN A 15 -1.02 -20.01 8.79
N LYS A 16 -2.33 -19.92 8.63
CA LYS A 16 -3.02 -19.59 7.40
C LYS A 16 -2.29 -18.38 6.81
N ILE A 17 -1.70 -18.56 5.64
CA ILE A 17 -1.21 -17.44 4.84
C ILE A 17 -2.47 -16.72 4.39
N GLU A 18 -2.96 -15.82 5.23
CA GLU A 18 -4.05 -14.94 4.86
C GLU A 18 -3.51 -14.02 3.76
N GLY A 19 -4.23 -13.94 2.65
CA GLY A 19 -3.83 -13.08 1.55
C GLY A 19 -3.85 -11.62 2.01
N LEU A 20 -2.91 -10.83 1.50
CA LEU A 20 -2.92 -9.39 1.71
C LEU A 20 -4.29 -8.83 1.29
N SER A 21 -4.90 -7.99 2.11
CA SER A 21 -6.12 -7.29 1.75
C SER A 21 -5.83 -5.86 1.28
N CYS A 22 -6.50 -5.39 0.22
CA CYS A 22 -6.33 -4.03 -0.31
C CYS A 22 -7.68 -3.38 -0.63
N TYR A 23 -7.74 -2.04 -0.59
CA TYR A 23 -8.81 -1.31 -1.25
C TYR A 23 -8.68 -1.43 -2.77
N GLN A 24 -9.80 -1.68 -3.45
CA GLN A 24 -9.84 -1.84 -4.91
C GLN A 24 -10.92 -0.97 -5.55
N CYS A 25 -10.52 0.07 -6.28
CA CYS A 25 -11.43 1.00 -6.95
C CYS A 25 -10.87 1.41 -8.30
N SER A 26 -11.73 1.81 -9.22
CA SER A 26 -11.32 2.32 -10.54
C SER A 26 -11.94 3.68 -10.78
N MET A 27 -11.09 4.68 -11.02
CA MET A 27 -11.48 6.03 -11.45
C MET A 27 -12.53 6.70 -10.54
N ARG A 28 -12.18 6.89 -9.26
CA ARG A 28 -13.00 7.60 -8.27
C ARG A 28 -12.51 9.02 -8.04
N TYR A 29 -13.41 9.93 -7.69
CA TYR A 29 -13.09 11.36 -7.59
C TYR A 29 -12.55 11.76 -6.22
N THR A 30 -12.86 10.99 -5.19
CA THR A 30 -12.33 11.18 -3.84
C THR A 30 -11.90 9.87 -3.20
N ASN A 31 -11.04 9.97 -2.18
CA ASN A 31 -10.59 8.82 -1.43
C ASN A 31 -11.73 8.19 -0.63
N GLU A 32 -12.63 9.00 -0.08
CA GLU A 32 -13.83 8.54 0.62
C GLU A 32 -14.75 7.77 -0.33
N GLU A 33 -14.94 8.27 -1.55
CA GLU A 33 -15.69 7.56 -2.57
C GLU A 33 -15.02 6.21 -2.84
N CYS A 34 -13.71 6.19 -3.13
CA CYS A 34 -12.92 4.99 -3.39
C CYS A 34 -12.87 4.00 -2.22
N ASN A 35 -12.97 4.45 -0.98
CA ASN A 35 -12.93 3.58 0.19
C ASN A 35 -14.33 3.21 0.72
N SER A 36 -15.39 3.75 0.12
CA SER A 36 -16.76 3.49 0.54
C SER A 36 -17.20 2.06 0.18
N LYS A 37 -17.99 1.44 1.06
CA LYS A 37 -18.56 0.10 0.86
C LYS A 37 -19.38 -0.04 -0.43
N ASN A 38 -19.88 1.08 -0.97
CA ASN A 38 -20.73 1.10 -2.16
C ASN A 38 -19.91 1.13 -3.45
N SER A 39 -18.64 1.54 -3.41
CA SER A 39 -17.78 1.66 -4.60
C SER A 39 -16.67 0.59 -4.64
N THR A 40 -16.31 0.07 -3.46
CA THR A 40 -15.13 -0.78 -3.22
C THR A 40 -15.34 -1.61 -1.96
N TYR A 41 -14.90 -2.86 -1.99
CA TYR A 41 -14.76 -3.69 -0.81
C TYR A 41 -13.26 -3.83 -0.48
N ALA A 42 -12.93 -3.81 0.80
CA ALA A 42 -11.62 -4.19 1.32
C ALA A 42 -11.45 -5.69 1.03
N THR A 43 -10.89 -6.01 -0.13
CA THR A 43 -10.88 -7.37 -0.67
C THR A 43 -9.58 -8.06 -0.36
N GLU A 44 -9.67 -9.33 0.05
CA GLU A 44 -8.52 -10.22 0.05
C GLU A 44 -7.98 -10.36 -1.38
N CYS A 45 -6.71 -10.08 -1.56
CA CYS A 45 -6.04 -10.23 -2.85
C CYS A 45 -5.89 -11.70 -3.21
N GLN A 46 -5.74 -11.99 -4.51
CA GLN A 46 -5.33 -13.33 -4.91
C GLN A 46 -4.01 -13.72 -4.24
N PRO A 47 -3.77 -15.00 -3.92
CA PRO A 47 -2.56 -15.45 -3.21
C PRO A 47 -1.23 -15.09 -3.89
N THR A 48 -1.26 -14.74 -5.19
CA THR A 48 -0.05 -14.34 -5.94
C THR A 48 0.22 -12.83 -5.91
N PHE A 49 -0.66 -12.05 -5.29
CA PHE A 49 -0.53 -10.60 -5.11
C PHE A 49 -0.10 -10.29 -3.69
N ASP A 50 0.94 -9.48 -3.58
CA ASP A 50 1.68 -9.18 -2.35
C ASP A 50 1.83 -7.68 -2.12
N THR A 51 1.16 -6.86 -2.91
CA THR A 51 1.30 -5.40 -2.93
C THR A 51 -0.02 -4.73 -3.30
N CYS A 52 -0.43 -3.72 -2.55
CA CYS A 52 -1.46 -2.76 -2.94
C CYS A 52 -0.83 -1.62 -3.74
N LEU A 53 -1.46 -1.25 -4.85
CA LEU A 53 -1.09 -0.10 -5.68
C LEU A 53 -2.20 0.95 -5.61
N THR A 54 -1.79 2.20 -5.48
CA THR A 54 -2.66 3.38 -5.63
C THR A 54 -2.09 4.28 -6.71
N ILE A 55 -2.95 4.71 -7.63
CA ILE A 55 -2.64 5.69 -8.66
C ILE A 55 -3.59 6.87 -8.48
N VAL A 56 -3.03 8.05 -8.33
CA VAL A 56 -3.75 9.32 -8.17
C VAL A 56 -3.32 10.23 -9.30
N GLN A 57 -4.27 10.70 -10.10
CA GLN A 57 -3.98 11.57 -11.22
C GLN A 57 -5.00 12.69 -11.33
N ARG A 58 -4.56 13.84 -11.82
CA ARG A 58 -5.44 14.95 -12.20
C ARG A 58 -5.18 15.27 -13.67
N PRO A 59 -6.00 14.82 -14.62
CA PRO A 59 -5.85 15.18 -16.02
C PRO A 59 -6.24 16.66 -16.22
N ALA A 60 -5.46 17.42 -16.98
CA ALA A 60 -5.74 18.84 -17.24
C ALA A 60 -7.10 19.08 -17.91
N ILE A 61 -7.58 18.13 -18.74
CA ILE A 61 -8.85 18.25 -19.47
C ILE A 61 -10.05 18.16 -18.53
N LEU A 62 -10.00 17.25 -17.55
CA LEU A 62 -11.11 17.02 -16.61
C LEU A 62 -11.01 17.94 -15.39
N ASN A 63 -9.79 18.38 -15.04
CA ASN A 63 -9.47 19.13 -13.83
C ASN A 63 -10.06 18.50 -12.56
N GLN A 64 -10.14 17.17 -12.54
CA GLN A 64 -10.68 16.37 -11.46
C GLN A 64 -9.66 15.31 -11.05
N LEU A 65 -9.68 14.95 -9.78
CA LEU A 65 -8.91 13.83 -9.24
C LEU A 65 -9.50 12.52 -9.77
N LEU A 66 -8.63 11.59 -10.14
CA LEU A 66 -8.97 10.22 -10.47
C LEU A 66 -8.07 9.32 -9.63
N ILE A 67 -8.70 8.51 -8.80
CA ILE A 67 -8.06 7.57 -7.89
C ILE A 67 -8.39 6.15 -8.34
N THR A 68 -7.35 5.34 -8.47
CA THR A 68 -7.45 3.92 -8.81
C THR A 68 -6.61 3.14 -7.81
N LYS A 69 -7.19 2.08 -7.24
CA LYS A 69 -6.55 1.21 -6.25
C LYS A 69 -6.74 -0.24 -6.64
N TYR A 70 -5.73 -1.09 -6.51
CA TYR A 70 -5.87 -2.53 -6.79
C TYR A 70 -4.75 -3.38 -6.18
N CYS A 71 -5.01 -4.68 -6.07
CA CYS A 71 -4.03 -5.69 -5.74
C CYS A 71 -3.07 -5.94 -6.91
N THR A 72 -1.77 -6.07 -6.64
CA THR A 72 -0.75 -6.34 -7.66
C THR A 72 0.44 -7.10 -7.07
N LYS A 73 1.44 -7.36 -7.93
CA LYS A 73 2.74 -7.90 -7.54
C LYS A 73 3.74 -6.77 -7.34
N ARG A 74 4.67 -6.90 -6.40
CA ARG A 74 5.75 -5.94 -6.14
C ARG A 74 6.42 -5.41 -7.42
N LYS A 75 6.89 -6.34 -8.27
CA LYS A 75 7.57 -6.02 -9.54
C LYS A 75 6.67 -5.25 -10.53
N ALA A 76 5.38 -5.56 -10.56
CA ALA A 76 4.43 -4.85 -11.42
C ALA A 76 4.16 -3.44 -10.87
N CYS A 77 4.09 -3.30 -9.54
CA CYS A 77 3.95 -2.02 -8.86
C CYS A 77 5.16 -1.11 -9.16
N GLU A 78 6.38 -1.61 -9.04
CA GLU A 78 7.62 -0.87 -9.35
C GLU A 78 7.67 -0.42 -10.82
N LYS A 79 7.26 -1.29 -11.75
CA LYS A 79 7.13 -0.90 -13.16
C LYS A 79 6.11 0.22 -13.35
N GLN A 80 4.97 0.13 -12.67
CA GLN A 80 3.96 1.17 -12.72
C GLN A 80 4.46 2.50 -12.14
N LEU A 81 5.18 2.49 -11.01
CA LEU A 81 5.80 3.70 -10.44
C LEU A 81 6.68 4.39 -11.48
N ASN A 82 7.57 3.63 -12.11
CA ASN A 82 8.49 4.16 -13.12
C ASN A 82 7.75 4.68 -14.35
N TYR A 83 6.72 3.98 -14.81
CA TYR A 83 5.89 4.42 -15.93
C TYR A 83 5.09 5.68 -15.60
N THR A 84 4.44 5.72 -14.43
CA THR A 84 3.68 6.89 -13.98
C THR A 84 4.56 8.13 -13.93
N HIS A 85 5.79 8.02 -13.40
CA HIS A 85 6.75 9.13 -13.38
C HIS A 85 7.27 9.53 -14.76
N SER A 86 7.25 8.64 -15.76
CA SER A 86 7.70 8.97 -17.12
C SER A 86 6.64 9.67 -17.96
N ILE A 87 5.35 9.43 -17.69
CA ILE A 87 4.24 10.04 -18.42
C ILE A 87 3.83 11.42 -17.88
N ALA A 88 3.95 11.62 -16.57
CA ALA A 88 3.55 12.86 -15.92
C ALA A 88 4.33 13.07 -14.61
N PRO A 89 4.65 14.31 -14.24
CA PRO A 89 5.28 14.57 -12.96
C PRO A 89 4.27 14.31 -11.82
N CYS A 90 4.75 13.77 -10.70
CA CYS A 90 3.94 13.71 -9.48
C CYS A 90 3.99 15.06 -8.77
N ARG A 91 2.93 15.86 -8.93
CA ARG A 91 2.79 17.20 -8.33
C ARG A 91 1.36 17.43 -7.80
N PRO A 92 1.01 16.84 -6.65
CA PRO A 92 -0.37 16.80 -6.16
C PRO A 92 -1.02 18.15 -5.85
N ASN A 93 -0.32 19.27 -6.01
CA ASN A 93 -0.81 20.63 -5.75
C ASN A 93 -0.73 21.56 -6.99
N ASP A 94 -0.29 21.07 -8.15
CA ASP A 94 -0.13 21.88 -9.37
C ASP A 94 -1.49 21.97 -10.09
N GLU A 95 -2.34 22.91 -9.67
CA GLU A 95 -3.67 23.09 -10.23
C GLU A 95 -3.61 23.54 -11.70
N GLY A 96 -4.51 23.01 -12.54
CA GLY A 96 -4.55 23.33 -13.98
C GLY A 96 -3.50 22.63 -14.85
N ARG A 97 -2.63 21.78 -14.27
CA ARG A 97 -1.70 20.93 -15.01
C ARG A 97 -1.96 19.46 -14.77
N SER A 98 -1.66 18.65 -15.79
CA SER A 98 -1.72 17.20 -15.65
C SER A 98 -0.62 16.70 -14.71
N TRP A 99 -0.99 15.92 -13.70
CA TRP A 99 -0.05 15.22 -12.85
C TRP A 99 -0.54 13.81 -12.53
N SER A 100 0.39 12.92 -12.24
CA SER A 100 0.08 11.54 -11.83
C SER A 100 1.12 11.06 -10.82
N CYS A 101 0.62 10.48 -9.73
CA CYS A 101 1.39 9.91 -8.64
C CYS A 101 0.97 8.46 -8.48
N ALA A 102 1.93 7.57 -8.28
CA ALA A 102 1.66 6.19 -7.93
C ALA A 102 2.39 5.84 -6.63
N THR A 103 1.77 4.99 -5.80
CA THR A 103 2.34 4.50 -4.55
C THR A 103 2.08 3.00 -4.40
N CYS A 104 2.99 2.33 -3.71
CA CYS A 104 2.97 0.89 -3.48
C CYS A 104 3.15 0.62 -1.98
N CYS A 105 2.37 -0.31 -1.43
CA CYS A 105 2.53 -0.79 -0.07
C CYS A 105 2.14 -2.27 0.03
N GLY A 106 2.59 -2.99 1.04
CA GLY A 106 2.32 -4.43 1.19
C GLY A 106 2.83 -5.00 2.50
N ASP A 107 3.10 -4.12 3.47
CA ASP A 107 3.58 -4.43 4.81
C ASP A 107 2.44 -4.82 5.76
N ARG A 108 1.20 -4.44 5.42
CA ARG A 108 -0.01 -4.73 6.19
C ARG A 108 -1.24 -4.67 5.32
N ASP A 109 -2.31 -5.30 5.79
CA ASP A 109 -3.62 -5.19 5.17
C ASP A 109 -4.11 -3.75 5.11
N LEU A 110 -4.79 -3.44 4.00
CA LEU A 110 -5.47 -2.18 3.75
C LEU A 110 -4.52 -0.97 3.83
N CYS A 111 -3.23 -1.19 3.58
CA CYS A 111 -2.20 -0.15 3.65
C CYS A 111 -2.44 1.01 2.68
N ASN A 112 -3.26 0.79 1.64
CA ASN A 112 -3.62 1.78 0.63
C ASN A 112 -4.89 2.58 0.96
N TYR A 113 -5.31 2.65 2.23
CA TYR A 113 -6.44 3.49 2.66
C TYR A 113 -6.20 4.99 2.41
N ASP A 114 -5.02 5.49 2.80
CA ASP A 114 -4.71 6.92 2.75
C ASP A 114 -4.20 7.35 1.38
N ASP A 115 -4.75 8.46 0.89
CA ASP A 115 -4.38 9.13 -0.36
C ASP A 115 -2.98 9.81 -0.27
N SER A 116 -2.39 9.89 0.93
CA SER A 116 -1.37 10.92 1.26
C SER A 116 -0.04 10.43 1.82
N ASN A 117 0.24 9.13 1.91
CA ASN A 117 1.58 8.66 2.28
C ASN A 117 2.52 8.66 1.07
N ILE A 118 2.72 9.85 0.50
CA ILE A 118 4.01 10.23 -0.09
C ILE A 118 4.99 10.28 1.10
N LEU A 119 5.57 9.11 1.41
CA LEU A 119 6.70 8.87 2.32
C LEU A 119 6.72 9.71 3.62
N LYS A 120 6.07 9.23 4.68
CA LYS A 120 6.53 9.56 6.04
C LYS A 120 7.44 8.44 6.55
N PRO A 121 8.75 8.69 6.77
CA PRO A 121 9.60 7.72 7.44
C PRO A 121 9.01 7.41 8.83
N ASN A 122 8.96 6.13 9.18
CA ASN A 122 8.37 5.68 10.43
C ASN A 122 9.31 6.00 11.61
N LEU A 123 9.25 7.24 12.09
CA LEU A 123 10.05 7.80 13.20
C LEU A 123 10.00 6.94 14.48
N LYS A 124 8.94 6.13 14.66
CA LYS A 124 8.81 5.23 15.83
C LYS A 124 9.83 4.10 15.81
N ILE A 125 10.16 3.55 14.63
CA ILE A 125 11.15 2.47 14.50
C ILE A 125 12.55 3.01 14.83
N LEU A 126 12.87 4.23 14.37
CA LEU A 126 14.14 4.89 14.68
C LEU A 126 14.30 5.10 16.20
N PHE A 127 13.24 5.51 16.89
CA PHE A 127 13.26 5.72 18.35
C PHE A 127 13.54 4.42 19.12
N VAL A 128 12.94 3.29 18.70
CA VAL A 128 13.19 1.99 19.34
C VAL A 128 14.64 1.54 19.14
N TYR A 129 15.20 1.74 17.93
CA TYR A 129 16.60 1.44 17.66
C TYR A 129 17.57 2.30 18.47
N ILE A 130 17.28 3.60 18.63
CA ILE A 130 18.10 4.52 19.44
C ILE A 130 18.06 4.11 20.92
N ILE A 131 16.89 3.80 21.47
CA ILE A 131 16.75 3.36 22.86
C ILE A 131 17.51 2.04 23.09
N TYR A 132 17.40 1.08 22.16
CA TYR A 132 18.13 -0.18 22.24
C TYR A 132 19.65 0.02 22.24
N LEU A 133 20.17 0.88 21.34
CA LEU A 133 21.60 1.21 21.31
C LEU A 133 22.06 1.92 22.59
N LEU A 134 21.26 2.82 23.15
CA LEU A 134 21.56 3.48 24.43
C LEU A 134 21.57 2.53 25.62
N LEU A 135 20.78 1.45 25.59
CA LEU A 135 20.77 0.40 26.60
C LEU A 135 21.98 -0.55 26.49
N LEU A 136 22.57 -0.70 25.30
CA LEU A 136 23.75 -1.55 25.08
C LEU A 136 25.08 -0.86 25.40
N ILE A 137 25.10 0.48 25.47
CA ILE A 137 26.29 1.27 25.81
C ILE A 137 26.43 1.46 27.34
N LYS A 138 25.52 0.87 28.13
CA LYS A 138 25.47 0.96 29.58
C LYS A 138 25.94 -0.32 30.26
#